data_AF-A0A3S1HVX0-F1
#
_entry.id   AF-A0A3S1HVX0-F1
#
_cell.length_a   1.000
_cell.length_b   1.000
_cell.length_c   1.000
_cell.angle_alpha   90.00
_cell.angle_beta   90.00
_cell.angle_gamma   90.00
#
_symmetry.space_group_name_H-M   'P 1'
#
loop_
_entity.id
_entity.type
_entity.pdbx_description
1 polymer ?
#
loop_
_entity_poly.entity_id
_entity_poly.type
_entity_poly.pdbx_seq_one_letter_code
_entity_poly.pdbx_strand_id
1 'polypeptide(L)'
;MNIKAICLGAFALSVLGGVAFAGALDSPSNMQPFYADASMKTMKSDAEFKAAWNAMSKDKRNAMKRECNDAAMSKPYAEFCVKVHQLGGNS
;
A
#
# COMPACT_ATOMS: atom_id res chain seq x y z
N MET A 1 21.65 21.71 -36.49
CA MET A 1 20.21 21.88 -36.17
C MET A 1 19.63 20.50 -36.01
N ASN A 2 19.25 20.11 -34.78
CA ASN A 2 18.83 18.74 -34.46
C ASN A 2 17.39 18.74 -33.94
N ILE A 3 16.62 17.82 -34.52
CA ILE A 3 15.16 17.72 -34.53
C ILE A 3 14.57 17.60 -33.12
N LYS A 4 13.61 18.48 -32.82
CA LYS A 4 12.73 18.35 -31.64
C LYS A 4 11.66 17.31 -31.94
N ALA A 5 11.85 16.10 -31.43
CA ALA A 5 10.83 15.05 -31.47
C ALA A 5 9.77 15.33 -30.39
N ILE A 6 8.63 15.82 -30.86
CA ILE A 6 7.35 15.80 -30.14
C ILE A 6 6.92 14.34 -30.06
N CYS A 7 6.94 13.73 -28.89
CA CYS A 7 6.25 12.46 -28.65
C CYS A 7 5.06 12.71 -27.72
N LEU A 8 3.91 12.85 -28.37
CA LEU A 8 2.57 12.60 -27.84
C LEU A 8 2.55 11.19 -27.21
N GLY A 9 2.59 11.12 -25.89
CA GLY A 9 2.27 9.91 -25.14
C GLY A 9 0.93 10.11 -24.44
N ALA A 10 -0.18 9.79 -25.12
CA ALA A 10 -1.49 9.72 -24.49
C ALA A 10 -1.47 8.59 -23.45
N PHE A 11 -1.40 8.94 -22.16
CA PHE A 11 -1.60 8.00 -21.07
C PHE A 11 -3.08 7.68 -20.99
N ALA A 12 -3.52 6.68 -21.77
CA ALA A 12 -4.81 6.07 -21.57
C ALA A 12 -4.77 5.31 -20.23
N LEU A 13 -5.19 5.99 -19.16
CA LEU A 13 -5.48 5.39 -17.87
C LEU A 13 -6.70 4.49 -18.04
N SER A 14 -6.45 3.22 -18.39
CA SER A 14 -7.42 2.15 -18.23
C SER A 14 -7.71 2.00 -16.75
N VAL A 15 -8.83 2.60 -16.30
CA VAL A 15 -9.39 2.34 -14.97
C VAL A 15 -10.00 0.93 -15.01
N LEU A 16 -9.16 -0.07 -14.79
CA LEU A 16 -9.59 -1.40 -14.39
C LEU A 16 -9.61 -1.42 -12.86
N GLY A 17 -10.79 -1.64 -12.29
CA GLY A 17 -10.95 -1.89 -10.86
C GLY A 17 -12.17 -1.17 -10.32
N GLY A 18 -13.29 -1.87 -10.29
CA GLY A 18 -14.52 -1.41 -9.65
C GLY A 18 -14.25 -0.98 -8.21
N VAL A 19 -14.87 0.13 -7.83
CA VAL A 19 -14.89 0.65 -6.46
C VAL A 19 -15.63 -0.33 -5.54
N ALA A 20 -14.96 -1.41 -5.14
CA ALA A 20 -15.25 -2.06 -3.88
C ALA A 20 -14.88 -1.06 -2.79
N PHE A 21 -15.72 -0.90 -1.77
CA PHE A 21 -15.48 0.00 -0.66
C PHE A 21 -14.07 -0.21 -0.10
N ALA A 22 -13.18 0.73 -0.38
CA ALA A 22 -11.75 0.59 -0.13
C ALA A 22 -11.50 0.50 1.38
N GLY A 23 -11.17 -0.70 1.86
CA GLY A 23 -10.61 -0.88 3.19
C GLY A 23 -9.33 -0.06 3.37
N ALA A 24 -8.89 0.13 4.60
CA ALA A 24 -7.60 0.71 4.92
C ALA A 24 -6.44 0.05 4.16
N LEU A 25 -6.51 -1.25 3.87
CA LEU A 25 -5.55 -2.01 3.05
C LEU A 25 -5.74 -1.81 1.53
N ASP A 26 -6.94 -1.43 1.07
CA ASP A 26 -7.22 -1.18 -0.34
C ASP A 26 -6.81 0.24 -0.76
N SER A 27 -6.72 1.16 0.19
CA SER A 27 -6.27 2.53 -0.07
C SER A 27 -4.76 2.58 -0.36
N PRO A 28 -4.34 2.96 -1.59
CA PRO A 28 -2.91 3.08 -1.92
C PRO A 28 -2.20 4.11 -1.04
N SER A 29 -2.93 5.12 -0.56
CA SER A 29 -2.38 6.16 0.33
C SER A 29 -1.93 5.62 1.70
N ASN A 30 -2.51 4.51 2.14
CA ASN A 30 -2.13 3.84 3.39
C ASN A 30 -1.05 2.77 3.15
N MET A 31 -1.07 2.12 1.99
CA MET A 31 -0.17 1.01 1.68
C MET A 31 1.17 1.47 1.08
N GLN A 32 1.17 2.44 0.15
CA GLN A 32 2.39 2.92 -0.52
C GLN A 32 3.57 3.24 0.42
N PRO A 33 3.39 3.84 1.61
CA PRO A 33 4.50 4.14 2.51
C PRO A 33 5.34 2.90 2.92
N PHE A 34 4.75 1.70 2.83
CA PHE A 34 5.38 0.43 3.21
C PHE A 34 6.08 -0.29 2.05
N TYR A 35 5.96 0.21 0.82
CA TYR A 35 6.58 -0.39 -0.35
C TYR A 35 7.68 0.50 -0.92
N ALA A 36 8.74 -0.13 -1.41
CA ALA A 36 9.87 0.55 -2.05
C ALA A 36 9.52 1.00 -3.48
N ASP A 37 8.54 0.34 -4.11
CA ASP A 37 8.11 0.64 -5.47
C ASP A 37 6.62 1.03 -5.56
N ALA A 38 6.30 1.79 -6.61
CA ALA A 38 4.93 2.25 -6.88
C ALA A 38 3.97 1.12 -7.27
N SER A 39 4.48 -0.05 -7.66
CA SER A 39 3.64 -1.23 -7.94
C SER A 39 3.25 -2.01 -6.68
N MET A 40 3.73 -1.58 -5.50
CA MET A 40 3.46 -2.20 -4.20
C MET A 40 3.79 -3.70 -4.18
N LYS A 41 4.88 -4.09 -4.86
CA LYS A 41 5.35 -5.49 -4.91
C LYS A 41 6.50 -5.76 -3.94
N THR A 42 7.37 -4.78 -3.77
CA THR A 42 8.57 -4.86 -2.96
C THR A 42 8.32 -4.09 -1.67
N MET A 43 8.15 -4.82 -0.57
CA MET A 43 8.07 -4.18 0.75
C MET A 43 9.42 -3.56 1.13
N LYS A 44 9.35 -2.47 1.88
CA LYS A 44 10.54 -1.86 2.50
C LYS A 44 11.12 -2.78 3.58
N SER A 45 12.34 -2.48 3.99
CA SER A 45 13.00 -3.19 5.10
C SER A 45 12.20 -3.05 6.40
N ASP A 46 12.40 -3.98 7.35
CA ASP A 46 11.67 -3.98 8.62
C ASP A 46 11.81 -2.66 9.41
N ALA A 47 12.99 -2.03 9.34
CA ALA A 47 13.24 -0.75 9.97
C ALA A 47 12.41 0.38 9.35
N GLU A 48 12.36 0.44 8.02
CA GLU A 48 11.57 1.42 7.28
C GLU A 48 10.08 1.17 7.39
N PHE A 49 9.66 -0.10 7.39
CA PHE A 49 8.28 -0.51 7.63
C PHE A 49 7.83 -0.02 9.00
N LYS A 50 8.63 -0.25 10.05
CA LYS A 50 8.32 0.20 11.41
C LYS A 50 8.29 1.73 11.52
N ALA A 51 9.19 2.42 10.82
CA ALA A 51 9.17 3.88 10.74
C ALA A 51 7.88 4.40 10.08
N ALA A 52 7.50 3.82 8.94
CA ALA A 52 6.25 4.15 8.25
C ALA A 52 5.02 3.84 9.11
N TRP A 53 5.01 2.69 9.80
CA TRP A 53 3.94 2.30 10.70
C TRP A 53 3.78 3.29 11.85
N ASN A 54 4.88 3.69 12.48
CA ASN A 54 4.86 4.66 13.58
C ASN A 54 4.48 6.07 13.13
N ALA A 55 4.79 6.44 11.89
CA ALA A 55 4.36 7.71 11.29
C ALA A 55 2.85 7.75 11.00
N MET A 56 2.17 6.60 10.93
CA MET A 56 0.72 6.54 10.72
C MET A 56 -0.06 6.85 11.99
N SER A 57 -1.21 7.51 11.80
CA SER A 57 -2.16 7.76 12.87
C SER A 57 -2.67 6.44 13.48
N LYS A 58 -3.01 6.48 14.78
CA LYS A 58 -3.49 5.31 15.51
C LYS A 58 -4.75 4.71 14.88
N ASP A 59 -5.65 5.55 14.38
CA ASP A 59 -6.89 5.10 13.75
C ASP A 59 -6.63 4.29 12.48
N LYS A 60 -5.71 4.74 11.63
CA LYS A 60 -5.32 3.99 10.43
C LYS A 60 -4.64 2.67 10.78
N ARG A 61 -3.75 2.69 11.78
CA ARG A 61 -3.12 1.46 12.30
C ARG A 61 -4.15 0.46 12.81
N ASN A 62 -5.16 0.92 13.53
CA ASN A 62 -6.23 0.06 14.02
C ASN A 62 -7.11 -0.49 12.90
N ALA A 63 -7.45 0.33 11.90
CA ALA A 63 -8.20 -0.12 10.73
C ALA A 63 -7.43 -1.19 9.93
N MET A 64 -6.13 -0.98 9.67
CA MET A 64 -5.29 -1.97 8.99
C MET A 64 -5.15 -3.26 9.82
N LYS A 65 -4.93 -3.16 11.14
CA LYS A 65 -4.92 -4.35 12.02
C LYS A 65 -6.25 -5.11 11.96
N ARG A 66 -7.38 -4.40 11.98
CA ARG A 66 -8.72 -5.01 11.89
C ARG A 66 -8.89 -5.75 10.57
N GLU A 67 -8.50 -5.15 9.46
CA GLU A 67 -8.59 -5.77 8.14
C GLU A 67 -7.59 -6.92 7.97
N CYS A 68 -6.43 -6.84 8.59
CA CYS A 68 -5.49 -7.96 8.64
C CYS A 68 -6.00 -9.14 9.47
N ASN A 69 -6.85 -8.90 10.48
CA ASN A 69 -7.53 -9.95 11.22
C ASN A 69 -8.75 -10.53 10.48
N ASP A 70 -9.24 -9.85 9.44
CA ASP A 70 -10.35 -10.33 8.61
C ASP A 70 -9.81 -11.27 7.52
N ALA A 71 -10.27 -12.52 7.52
CA ALA A 71 -9.78 -13.55 6.60
C ALA A 71 -10.17 -13.30 5.12
N ALA A 72 -11.20 -12.49 4.85
CA ALA A 72 -11.55 -12.10 3.49
C ALA A 72 -10.66 -10.95 3.00
N MET A 73 -10.36 -10.00 3.89
CA MET A 73 -9.58 -8.80 3.56
C MET A 73 -8.07 -9.04 3.59
N SER A 74 -7.57 -9.92 4.46
CA SER A 74 -6.12 -10.18 4.61
C SER A 74 -5.53 -11.06 3.51
N LYS A 75 -6.34 -11.87 2.80
CA LYS A 75 -5.88 -12.76 1.72
C LYS A 75 -5.00 -12.09 0.67
N PRO A 76 -5.41 -10.97 0.05
CA PRO A 76 -4.58 -10.26 -0.93
C PRO A 76 -3.34 -9.58 -0.33
N TYR A 77 -3.32 -9.37 1.00
CA TYR A 77 -2.27 -8.64 1.71
C TYR A 77 -1.56 -9.52 2.76
N ALA A 78 -1.52 -10.83 2.56
CA ALA A 78 -1.09 -11.78 3.59
C ALA A 78 0.31 -11.48 4.12
N GLU A 79 1.27 -11.22 3.23
CA GLU A 79 2.64 -10.88 3.63
C GLU A 79 2.71 -9.53 4.37
N PHE A 80 1.94 -8.54 3.93
CA PHE A 80 1.84 -7.25 4.60
C PHE A 80 1.27 -7.41 6.01
N CYS A 81 0.20 -8.19 6.16
CA CYS A 81 -0.42 -8.45 7.44
C CYS A 81 0.52 -9.20 8.39
N VAL A 82 1.32 -10.14 7.90
CA VAL A 82 2.40 -10.76 8.70
C VAL A 82 3.36 -9.69 9.24
N LYS A 83 3.79 -8.73 8.40
CA LYS A 83 4.65 -7.62 8.85
C LYS A 83 3.97 -6.70 9.84
N VAL A 84 2.68 -6.39 9.64
CA VAL A 84 1.89 -5.62 10.62
C VAL A 84 1.84 -6.33 11.97
N HIS A 85 1.61 -7.64 12.00
CA HIS A 85 1.60 -8.41 13.24
C HIS A 85 2.98 -8.52 13.90
N GLN A 86 4.05 -8.64 13.11
CA GLN A 86 5.42 -8.77 13.62
C GLN A 86 6.01 -7.43 14.10
N LEU A 87 5.79 -6.35 13.35
CA LEU A 87 6.47 -5.06 13.52
C LEU A 87 5.56 -3.95 14.02
N GLY A 88 4.25 -4.07 13.80
CA GLY A 88 3.26 -3.05 14.11
C GLY A 88 2.92 -2.93 15.60
N GLY A 89 3.32 -3.92 16.40
CA GLY A 89 3.11 -3.95 17.84
C GLY A 89 1.66 -4.23 18.24
N ASN A 90 1.49 -5.06 19.27
CA ASN A 90 0.20 -5.27 19.93
C ASN A 90 -0.03 -4.12 20.92
N SER A 91 -0.87 -3.17 20.55
CA SER A 91 -1.42 -2.17 21.48
C SER A 91 -2.83 -1.80 21.07
#